data_AF-A0A8T2U611-F1
#
_entry.id   AF-A0A8T2U611-F1
#
_cell.length_a   1.000
_cell.length_b   1.000
_cell.length_c   1.000
_cell.angle_alpha   90.00
_cell.angle_beta   90.00
_cell.angle_gamma   90.00
#
_symmetry.space_group_name_H-M   'P 1'
#
loop_
_entity.id
_entity.type
_entity.pdbx_description
1 polymer ?
#
loop_
_entity_poly.entity_id
_entity_poly.type
_entity_poly.pdbx_seq_one_letter_code
_entity_poly.pdbx_strand_id
1 'polypeptide(L)'
;MHSSPGLYAAAGPGLAEECSTLGGCRTGMAKVTNAYDLPARKIIHTVGPRYADKYQTAAENALSHCYRSCLETLIDLGLQSIALGCIYTESKGYPREPAAHVAIRTVRRFLEKHKDRISAIVFCTSTGSDTEIYKRLLPLYFPRNKSEEEMARSRLPQDVGDENGETSISERRIRIKALPAVHMSARRVLTHENSDSSEGDARLQFTRSLSLNSLIDPLFTAVTKDPDQRRKEQWERVAQAQAGWKWAKWLGLGNIGGPPLTAAEEDSLHARYLARANAVNLSEITEMKILYRGGVDDEGRPVLVVVGAHFLLRCLDLEKFVLYVVKEFEPVIQRPYTLVYFHSAAAIQMQPDLGWMKRLQQILGRKHRKNLHAIYVLHPTLGLKAVIFALRLFVDREVWRNVVYVERLLQLFKYVPREQLTIPDFVFQHDLEVNGGKSIVTDPRTRYITNRPFVGAS
;
A
#
# COMPACT_ATOMS: atom_id res chain seq x y z
N MET A 1 12.13 -12.73 -13.92
CA MET A 1 12.42 -12.96 -12.48
C MET A 1 11.21 -13.64 -11.87
N HIS A 2 11.38 -14.81 -11.25
CA HIS A 2 10.28 -15.42 -10.47
C HIS A 2 10.20 -14.68 -9.12
N SER A 3 9.31 -13.70 -9.00
CA SER A 3 9.02 -13.08 -7.70
C SER A 3 8.19 -14.03 -6.83
N SER A 4 7.99 -13.65 -5.57
CA SER A 4 7.04 -14.35 -4.68
C SER A 4 5.65 -14.45 -5.32
N PRO A 5 5.01 -15.64 -5.28
CA PRO A 5 3.66 -15.84 -5.79
C PRO A 5 2.70 -14.99 -4.96
N GLY A 6 2.17 -13.92 -5.57
CA GLY A 6 1.28 -12.95 -4.92
C GLY A 6 1.76 -11.50 -5.01
N LEU A 7 3.07 -11.24 -5.17
CA LEU A 7 3.59 -9.87 -5.22
C LEU A 7 3.11 -9.12 -6.48
N TYR A 8 3.24 -9.73 -7.67
CA TYR A 8 2.75 -9.13 -8.92
C TYR A 8 1.23 -8.93 -8.92
N ALA A 9 0.48 -9.87 -8.34
CA ALA A 9 -0.98 -9.77 -8.26
C ALA A 9 -1.41 -8.59 -7.37
N ALA A 10 -0.72 -8.38 -6.24
CA ALA A 10 -1.04 -7.32 -5.29
C ALA A 10 -0.49 -5.94 -5.69
N ALA A 11 0.62 -5.89 -6.44
CA ALA A 11 1.20 -4.63 -6.92
C ALA A 11 0.60 -4.16 -8.25
N GLY A 12 -0.07 -5.03 -9.00
CA GLY A 12 -0.61 -4.71 -10.32
C GLY A 12 0.41 -4.81 -11.46
N PRO A 13 -0.03 -4.64 -12.72
CA PRO A 13 0.78 -4.92 -13.92
C PRO A 13 1.99 -4.00 -14.08
N GLY A 14 1.92 -2.77 -13.55
CA GLY A 14 3.02 -1.80 -13.65
C GLY A 14 4.32 -2.32 -13.04
N LEU A 15 4.25 -3.18 -12.02
CA LEU A 15 5.44 -3.81 -11.45
C LEU A 15 6.18 -4.68 -12.46
N ALA A 16 5.46 -5.44 -13.29
CA ALA A 16 6.06 -6.29 -14.31
C ALA A 16 6.76 -5.46 -15.39
N GLU A 17 6.16 -4.34 -15.80
CA GLU A 17 6.73 -3.40 -16.77
C GLU A 17 8.04 -2.80 -16.27
N GLU A 18 8.07 -2.24 -15.05
CA GLU A 18 9.31 -1.67 -14.50
C GLU A 18 10.38 -2.74 -14.29
N CYS A 19 10.01 -3.93 -13.80
CA CYS A 19 10.94 -5.05 -13.65
C CYS A 19 11.59 -5.47 -14.98
N SER A 20 10.88 -5.37 -16.11
CA SER A 20 11.42 -5.69 -17.43
C SER A 20 12.55 -4.74 -17.85
N THR A 21 12.49 -3.48 -17.40
CA THR A 21 13.51 -2.46 -17.72
C THR A 21 14.78 -2.60 -16.88
N LEU A 22 14.73 -3.33 -15.76
CA LEU A 22 15.86 -3.49 -14.85
C LEU A 22 16.96 -4.41 -15.40
N GLY A 23 16.74 -5.19 -16.46
CA GLY A 23 17.77 -6.09 -17.02
C GLY A 23 18.21 -7.21 -16.08
N GLY A 24 17.33 -7.64 -15.16
CA GLY A 24 17.60 -8.69 -14.17
C GLY A 24 18.43 -8.23 -12.95
N CYS A 25 18.74 -9.14 -12.02
CA CYS A 25 19.51 -8.85 -10.81
C CYS A 25 20.38 -10.07 -10.50
N ARG A 26 21.65 -9.83 -10.15
CA ARG A 26 22.59 -10.88 -9.79
C ARG A 26 22.31 -11.38 -8.37
N THR A 27 22.68 -12.63 -8.10
CA THR A 27 22.61 -13.19 -6.76
C THR A 27 23.37 -12.31 -5.76
N GLY A 28 22.79 -12.06 -4.59
CA GLY A 28 23.38 -11.19 -3.57
C GLY A 28 23.09 -9.70 -3.74
N MET A 29 22.71 -9.24 -4.93
CA MET A 29 22.43 -7.82 -5.20
C MET A 29 20.96 -7.46 -4.95
N ALA A 30 20.67 -6.17 -4.82
CA ALA A 30 19.32 -5.63 -4.75
C ALA A 30 19.03 -4.63 -5.89
N LYS A 31 17.78 -4.54 -6.31
CA LYS A 31 17.26 -3.52 -7.24
C LYS A 31 15.94 -2.97 -6.73
N VAL A 32 15.61 -1.74 -7.11
CA VAL A 32 14.44 -1.02 -6.59
C VAL A 32 13.43 -0.84 -7.70
N THR A 33 12.15 -0.97 -7.35
CA THR A 33 11.03 -0.49 -8.16
C THR A 33 10.09 0.33 -7.30
N ASN A 34 9.13 1.00 -7.93
CA ASN A 34 7.95 1.47 -7.24
C ASN A 34 7.11 0.27 -6.75
N ALA A 35 6.29 0.54 -5.74
CA ALA A 35 5.43 -0.47 -5.11
C ALA A 35 4.00 -0.52 -5.69
N TYR A 36 3.66 0.43 -6.55
CA TYR A 36 2.40 0.48 -7.30
C TYR A 36 1.16 0.42 -6.38
N ASP A 37 0.35 -0.64 -6.50
CA ASP A 37 -0.91 -0.77 -5.75
C ASP A 37 -0.70 -1.23 -4.30
N LEU A 38 0.55 -1.56 -3.91
CA LEU A 38 0.87 -1.91 -2.54
C LEU A 38 0.90 -0.68 -1.61
N PRO A 39 0.59 -0.85 -0.31
CA PRO A 39 0.71 0.21 0.68
C PRO A 39 2.17 0.63 0.98
N ALA A 40 3.15 -0.17 0.56
CA ALA A 40 4.56 0.18 0.66
C ALA A 40 4.93 1.31 -0.32
N ARG A 41 6.00 2.06 -0.04
CA ARG A 41 6.48 3.12 -0.94
C ARG A 41 7.32 2.56 -2.10
N LYS A 42 8.15 1.57 -1.81
CA LYS A 42 9.12 0.97 -2.73
C LYS A 42 9.16 -0.55 -2.51
N ILE A 43 9.55 -1.27 -3.55
CA ILE A 43 9.90 -2.70 -3.46
C ILE A 43 11.39 -2.84 -3.72
N ILE A 44 12.07 -3.57 -2.84
CA ILE A 44 13.48 -3.92 -3.00
C ILE A 44 13.55 -5.40 -3.40
N HIS A 45 13.96 -5.64 -4.63
CA HIS A 45 14.08 -6.96 -5.25
C HIS A 45 15.49 -7.49 -5.05
N THR A 46 15.62 -8.67 -4.45
CA THR A 46 16.91 -9.35 -4.32
C THR A 46 16.80 -10.82 -4.72
N VAL A 47 17.93 -11.41 -5.12
CA VAL A 47 18.01 -12.78 -5.60
C VAL A 47 18.85 -13.62 -4.64
N GLY A 48 18.18 -14.39 -3.78
CA GLY A 48 18.84 -15.36 -2.91
C GLY A 48 19.57 -16.48 -3.69
N PRO A 49 20.61 -17.10 -3.11
CA PRO A 49 21.40 -18.15 -3.74
C PRO A 49 20.65 -19.48 -3.82
N ARG A 50 20.98 -20.31 -4.82
CA ARG A 50 20.65 -21.74 -4.81
C ARG A 50 21.65 -22.47 -3.93
N TYR A 51 21.15 -23.27 -3.00
CA TYR A 51 21.99 -23.99 -2.05
C TYR A 51 22.43 -25.34 -2.62
N ALA A 52 23.70 -25.68 -2.38
CA ALA A 52 24.26 -26.99 -2.62
C ALA A 52 25.32 -27.24 -1.55
N ASP A 53 25.37 -28.44 -0.96
CA ASP A 53 26.25 -28.73 0.18
C ASP A 53 27.72 -28.43 -0.12
N LYS A 54 28.18 -28.73 -1.34
CA LYS A 54 29.54 -28.41 -1.82
C LYS A 54 29.90 -26.92 -1.84
N TYR A 55 28.92 -26.03 -1.77
CA TYR A 55 29.09 -24.57 -1.85
C TYR A 55 28.44 -23.84 -0.67
N GLN A 56 28.40 -24.48 0.51
CA GLN A 56 27.79 -23.91 1.72
C GLN A 56 28.26 -22.48 2.01
N THR A 57 29.57 -22.23 2.09
CA THR A 57 30.13 -20.89 2.38
C THR A 57 29.72 -19.85 1.35
N ALA A 58 29.71 -20.21 0.07
CA ALA A 58 29.33 -19.29 -1.00
C ALA A 58 27.84 -18.94 -0.92
N ALA A 59 26.99 -19.91 -0.56
CA ALA A 59 25.58 -19.69 -0.31
C ALA A 59 25.34 -18.80 0.92
N GLU A 60 26.09 -19.01 2.01
CA GLU A 60 25.99 -18.17 3.22
C GLU A 60 26.37 -16.71 2.93
N ASN A 61 27.51 -16.48 2.28
CA ASN A 61 27.96 -15.13 1.94
C ASN A 61 27.00 -14.44 0.96
N ALA A 62 26.53 -15.16 -0.07
CA ALA A 62 25.54 -14.63 -1.00
C ALA A 62 24.21 -14.29 -0.33
N LEU A 63 23.75 -15.10 0.63
CA LEU A 63 22.53 -14.83 1.38
C LEU A 63 22.70 -13.62 2.30
N SER A 64 23.82 -13.52 3.01
CA SER A 64 24.15 -12.34 3.83
C SER A 64 24.17 -11.08 2.96
N HIS A 65 24.80 -11.14 1.79
CA HIS A 65 24.85 -10.01 0.86
C HIS A 65 23.45 -9.59 0.36
N CYS A 66 22.51 -10.51 0.18
CA CYS A 66 21.12 -10.16 -0.17
C CYS A 66 20.48 -9.27 0.91
N TYR A 67 20.59 -9.68 2.19
CA TYR A 67 20.04 -8.91 3.30
C TYR A 67 20.72 -7.55 3.45
N ARG A 68 22.06 -7.52 3.34
CA ARG A 68 22.83 -6.28 3.43
C ARG A 68 22.48 -5.30 2.31
N SER A 69 22.49 -5.77 1.05
CA SER A 69 22.13 -4.94 -0.10
C SER A 69 20.73 -4.32 0.05
N CYS A 70 19.77 -5.06 0.60
CA CYS A 70 18.44 -4.54 0.87
C CYS A 70 18.43 -3.42 1.92
N LEU A 71 19.23 -3.56 2.98
CA LEU A 71 19.34 -2.56 4.06
C LEU A 71 20.14 -1.32 3.63
N GLU A 72 21.18 -1.48 2.84
CA GLU A 72 21.92 -0.36 2.23
C GLU A 72 20.99 0.44 1.30
N THR A 73 20.26 -0.26 0.43
CA THR A 73 19.25 0.35 -0.45
C THR A 73 18.18 1.11 0.33
N LEU A 74 17.77 0.60 1.50
CA LEU A 74 16.82 1.30 2.38
C LEU A 74 17.36 2.66 2.83
N ILE A 75 18.63 2.68 3.28
CA ILE A 75 19.31 3.89 3.75
C ILE A 75 19.51 4.88 2.60
N ASP A 76 19.95 4.40 1.43
CA ASP A 76 20.22 5.22 0.24
C ASP A 76 18.95 5.92 -0.27
N LEU A 77 17.79 5.26 -0.14
CA LEU A 77 16.49 5.84 -0.48
C LEU A 77 15.93 6.77 0.60
N GLY A 78 16.60 6.94 1.73
CA GLY A 78 16.12 7.74 2.86
C GLY A 78 14.87 7.17 3.54
N LEU A 79 14.64 5.87 3.41
CA LEU A 79 13.53 5.16 4.05
C LEU A 79 13.94 4.66 5.44
N GLN A 80 12.97 4.51 6.35
CA GLN A 80 13.25 4.18 7.76
C GLN A 80 12.73 2.80 8.18
N SER A 81 11.90 2.16 7.38
CA SER A 81 11.32 0.85 7.72
C SER A 81 11.29 -0.11 6.54
N ILE A 82 11.51 -1.39 6.84
CA ILE A 82 11.53 -2.47 5.84
C ILE A 82 10.92 -3.75 6.38
N ALA A 83 10.20 -4.45 5.50
CA ALA A 83 9.73 -5.81 5.72
C ALA A 83 10.58 -6.78 4.89
N LEU A 84 11.25 -7.73 5.55
CA LEU A 84 12.16 -8.69 4.95
C LEU A 84 11.52 -10.09 4.96
N GLY A 85 11.32 -10.66 3.77
CA GLY A 85 10.89 -12.05 3.65
C GLY A 85 12.00 -13.07 3.91
N CYS A 86 11.65 -14.35 3.99
CA CYS A 86 12.60 -15.45 3.92
C CYS A 86 13.16 -15.56 2.49
N ILE A 87 14.34 -14.96 2.24
CA ILE A 87 14.99 -14.92 0.91
C ILE A 87 15.44 -16.33 0.45
N TYR A 88 15.53 -17.27 1.38
CA TYR A 88 15.91 -18.68 1.22
C TYR A 88 14.69 -19.59 1.00
N THR A 89 14.01 -19.44 -0.13
CA THR A 89 12.80 -20.23 -0.42
C THR A 89 13.07 -21.73 -0.54
N GLU A 90 12.08 -22.58 -0.24
CA GLU A 90 12.18 -24.05 -0.37
C GLU A 90 12.67 -24.50 -1.75
N SER A 91 12.23 -23.80 -2.81
CA SER A 91 12.65 -24.03 -4.19
C SER A 91 14.16 -23.88 -4.44
N LYS A 92 14.90 -23.25 -3.52
CA LYS A 92 16.36 -23.07 -3.58
C LYS A 92 17.12 -24.07 -2.73
N GLY A 93 16.43 -24.96 -2.01
CA GLY A 93 17.03 -26.05 -1.25
C GLY A 93 17.87 -25.63 -0.04
N TYR A 94 17.79 -24.37 0.39
CA TYR A 94 18.62 -23.87 1.49
C TYR A 94 18.04 -24.36 2.84
N PRO A 95 18.85 -25.01 3.70
CA PRO A 95 18.44 -25.37 5.06
C PRO A 95 17.88 -24.17 5.84
N ARG A 96 16.62 -24.28 6.30
CA ARG A 96 15.88 -23.17 6.91
C ARG A 96 16.57 -22.53 8.11
N GLU A 97 17.02 -23.35 9.05
CA GLU A 97 17.61 -22.86 10.30
C GLU A 97 18.99 -22.21 10.09
N PRO A 98 19.96 -22.82 9.37
CA PRO A 98 21.19 -22.13 8.98
C PRO A 98 20.95 -20.82 8.23
N ALA A 99 19.95 -20.77 7.34
CA ALA A 99 19.62 -19.55 6.62
C ALA A 99 19.03 -18.45 7.53
N ALA A 100 18.20 -18.83 8.51
CA ALA A 100 17.67 -17.91 9.51
C ALA A 100 18.78 -17.30 10.37
N HIS A 101 19.78 -18.11 10.78
CA HIS A 101 20.98 -17.60 11.45
C HIS A 101 21.69 -16.53 10.62
N VAL A 102 21.91 -16.76 9.31
CA VAL A 102 22.53 -15.78 8.41
C VAL A 102 21.70 -14.50 8.32
N ALA A 103 20.38 -14.62 8.15
CA ALA A 103 19.46 -13.48 8.05
C ALA A 103 19.51 -12.60 9.30
N ILE A 104 19.29 -13.20 10.48
CA ILE A 104 19.21 -12.50 11.75
C ILE A 104 20.57 -11.89 12.12
N ARG A 105 21.66 -12.63 11.94
CA ARG A 105 23.02 -12.14 12.20
C ARG A 105 23.37 -10.94 11.35
N THR A 106 23.07 -11.00 10.05
CA THR A 106 23.36 -9.89 9.11
C THR A 106 22.60 -8.63 9.52
N VAL A 107 21.30 -8.76 9.83
CA VAL A 107 20.48 -7.63 10.30
C VAL A 107 21.01 -7.08 11.63
N ARG A 108 21.39 -7.94 12.58
CA ARG A 108 21.96 -7.53 13.86
C ARG A 108 23.23 -6.70 13.68
N ARG A 109 24.20 -7.19 12.92
CA ARG A 109 25.46 -6.47 12.63
C ARG A 109 25.23 -5.15 11.92
N PHE A 110 24.29 -5.13 10.98
CA PHE A 110 23.94 -3.90 10.27
C PHE A 110 23.34 -2.84 11.20
N LEU A 111 22.43 -3.24 12.10
CA LEU A 111 21.84 -2.35 13.09
C LEU A 111 22.86 -1.82 14.11
N GLU A 112 23.86 -2.61 14.50
CA GLU A 112 24.95 -2.14 15.38
C GLU A 112 25.67 -0.92 14.81
N LYS A 113 25.78 -0.83 13.47
CA LYS A 113 26.42 0.29 12.75
C LYS A 113 25.45 1.42 12.39
N HIS A 114 24.17 1.10 12.12
CA HIS A 114 23.23 2.03 11.50
C HIS A 114 21.90 2.23 12.27
N LYS A 115 21.86 1.93 13.57
CA LYS A 115 20.64 2.02 14.41
C LYS A 115 19.90 3.36 14.31
N ASP A 116 20.61 4.48 14.16
CA ASP A 116 19.99 5.82 14.18
C ASP A 116 19.27 6.17 12.87
N ARG A 117 19.46 5.34 11.82
CA ARG A 117 18.88 5.56 10.49
C ARG A 117 17.62 4.74 10.23
N ILE A 118 17.37 3.70 11.03
CA ILE A 118 16.32 2.71 10.81
C ILE A 118 15.39 2.66 12.03
N SER A 119 14.10 2.88 11.82
CA SER A 119 13.09 2.85 12.88
C SER A 119 12.51 1.46 13.11
N ALA A 120 12.35 0.64 12.07
CA ALA A 120 11.76 -0.69 12.19
C ALA A 120 12.21 -1.66 11.09
N ILE A 121 12.58 -2.88 11.49
CA ILE A 121 12.79 -4.03 10.60
C ILE A 121 11.79 -5.11 11.00
N VAL A 122 11.02 -5.60 10.02
CA VAL A 122 10.03 -6.66 10.22
C VAL A 122 10.49 -7.91 9.47
N PHE A 123 10.68 -9.02 10.18
CA PHE A 123 10.87 -10.33 9.54
C PHE A 123 9.50 -10.93 9.19
N CYS A 124 9.22 -11.04 7.91
CA CYS A 124 7.98 -11.59 7.36
C CYS A 124 8.17 -13.07 7.00
N THR A 125 7.85 -13.97 7.94
CA THR A 125 7.87 -15.42 7.73
C THR A 125 6.62 -15.87 6.97
N SER A 126 6.79 -16.80 6.02
CA SER A 126 5.66 -17.31 5.20
C SER A 126 5.09 -18.63 5.71
N THR A 127 5.84 -19.39 6.53
CA THR A 127 5.42 -20.69 7.05
C THR A 127 5.48 -20.71 8.58
N GLY A 128 4.64 -21.54 9.21
CA GLY A 128 4.69 -21.77 10.66
C GLY A 128 6.05 -22.31 11.12
N SER A 129 6.70 -23.15 10.31
CA SER A 129 8.05 -23.67 10.60
C SER A 129 9.09 -22.56 10.66
N ASP A 130 9.07 -21.62 9.70
CA ASP A 130 10.01 -20.49 9.73
C ASP A 130 9.73 -19.60 10.94
N THR A 131 8.46 -19.34 11.27
CA THR A 131 8.08 -18.58 12.46
C THR A 131 8.66 -19.17 13.75
N GLU A 132 8.56 -20.48 13.96
CA GLU A 132 9.12 -21.14 15.15
C GLU A 132 10.65 -21.06 15.20
N ILE A 133 11.32 -21.18 14.05
CA ILE A 133 12.76 -20.98 13.95
C ILE A 133 13.14 -19.54 14.36
N TYR A 134 12.49 -18.52 13.79
CA TYR A 134 12.77 -17.12 14.14
C TYR A 134 12.49 -16.83 15.61
N LYS A 135 11.39 -17.34 16.18
CA LYS A 135 11.09 -17.18 17.62
C LYS A 135 12.21 -17.71 18.50
N ARG A 136 12.78 -18.88 18.16
CA ARG A 136 13.88 -19.49 18.92
C ARG A 136 15.20 -18.73 18.75
N LEU A 137 15.48 -18.21 17.55
CA LEU A 137 16.77 -17.61 17.23
C LEU A 137 16.87 -16.13 17.58
N LEU A 138 15.79 -15.36 17.49
CA LEU A 138 15.80 -13.92 17.76
C LEU A 138 16.37 -13.55 19.15
N PRO A 139 16.03 -14.22 20.26
CA PRO A 139 16.64 -13.94 21.57
C PRO A 139 18.15 -14.11 21.61
N LEU A 140 18.71 -15.01 20.80
CA LEU A 140 20.15 -15.25 20.76
C LEU A 140 20.90 -14.06 20.14
N TYR A 141 20.29 -13.40 19.14
CA TYR A 141 20.91 -12.26 18.44
C TYR A 141 20.46 -10.90 18.96
N PHE A 142 19.29 -10.84 19.58
CA PHE A 142 18.70 -9.64 20.18
C PHE A 142 18.29 -9.95 21.63
N PRO A 143 19.27 -10.22 22.51
CA PRO A 143 18.99 -10.56 23.90
C PRO A 143 18.33 -9.37 24.62
N ARG A 144 17.30 -9.66 25.40
CA ARG A 144 16.46 -8.67 26.11
C ARG A 144 16.95 -8.43 27.53
N ASN A 145 17.65 -9.40 28.11
CA ASN A 145 18.16 -9.37 29.47
C ASN A 145 19.51 -10.12 29.55
N LYS A 146 20.18 -10.01 30.70
CA LYS A 146 21.50 -10.64 30.92
C LYS A 146 21.47 -12.17 30.82
N SER A 147 20.36 -12.81 31.21
CA SER A 147 20.22 -14.27 31.12
C SER A 147 20.17 -14.75 29.66
N GLU A 148 19.44 -14.05 28.80
CA GLU A 148 19.45 -14.33 27.35
C GLU A 148 20.80 -14.05 26.72
N GLU A 149 21.51 -13.02 27.19
CA GLU A 149 22.87 -12.72 26.74
C GLU A 149 23.85 -13.84 27.11
N GLU A 150 23.78 -14.39 28.32
CA GLU A 150 24.56 -15.55 28.75
C GLU A 150 24.20 -16.82 27.95
N MET A 151 22.90 -17.04 27.71
CA MET A 151 22.44 -18.14 26.85
C MET A 151 22.97 -17.98 25.41
N ALA A 152 22.94 -16.77 24.86
CA ALA A 152 23.46 -16.48 23.53
C ALA A 152 24.97 -16.80 23.43
N ARG A 153 25.76 -16.41 24.43
CA ARG A 153 27.21 -16.67 24.50
C ARG A 153 27.57 -18.15 24.53
N SER A 154 26.71 -19.00 25.09
CA SER A 154 26.92 -20.46 25.13
C SER A 154 26.44 -21.18 23.88
N ARG A 155 25.44 -20.65 23.16
CA ARG A 155 24.80 -21.31 22.01
C ARG A 155 25.29 -20.81 20.66
N LEU A 156 25.75 -19.57 20.57
CA LEU A 156 26.34 -19.02 19.35
C LEU A 156 27.85 -19.32 19.32
N PRO A 157 28.41 -19.72 18.16
CA PRO A 157 29.86 -19.83 17.99
C PRO A 157 30.56 -18.51 18.36
N GLN A 158 31.74 -18.57 18.99
CA GLN A 158 32.52 -17.36 19.33
C GLN A 158 32.87 -16.51 18.11
N ASP A 159 32.97 -17.14 16.93
CA ASP A 159 33.37 -16.50 15.66
C ASP A 159 32.21 -16.50 14.64
N VAL A 160 31.06 -15.92 15.03
CA VAL A 160 29.92 -15.73 14.12
C VAL A 160 30.17 -14.55 13.17
N GLY A 161 31.08 -14.80 12.23
CA GLY A 161 31.32 -13.99 11.06
C GLY A 161 32.02 -12.64 11.30
N ASP A 162 32.36 -11.99 10.20
CA ASP A 162 33.04 -10.70 10.18
C ASP A 162 32.15 -9.54 10.64
N GLU A 163 32.68 -8.31 10.60
CA GLU A 163 31.96 -7.10 10.99
C GLU A 163 30.65 -6.85 10.20
N ASN A 164 30.45 -7.58 9.11
CA ASN A 164 29.29 -7.47 8.24
C ASN A 164 28.40 -8.73 8.28
N GLY A 165 28.73 -9.72 9.12
CA GLY A 165 27.97 -10.96 9.33
C GLY A 165 28.30 -12.11 8.39
N GLU A 166 29.34 -12.02 7.55
CA GLU A 166 29.80 -13.07 6.63
C GLU A 166 30.68 -14.10 7.33
N THR A 167 30.69 -15.36 6.89
CA THR A 167 31.54 -16.39 7.53
C THR A 167 33.02 -16.19 7.16
N SER A 168 33.85 -15.87 8.16
CA SER A 168 35.30 -15.72 8.05
C SER A 168 35.99 -17.09 8.06
N ILE A 169 36.31 -17.62 6.88
CA ILE A 169 37.18 -18.82 6.80
C ILE A 169 38.63 -18.38 6.71
N SER A 170 39.42 -18.68 7.74
CA SER A 170 40.85 -18.37 7.85
C SER A 170 41.72 -18.96 6.74
N GLU A 171 41.24 -20.02 6.07
CA GLU A 171 41.95 -20.76 5.01
C GLU A 171 41.99 -20.06 3.63
N ARG A 172 41.31 -18.91 3.44
CA ARG A 172 41.35 -18.14 2.18
C ARG A 172 42.17 -16.85 2.25
N ARG A 173 42.95 -16.61 3.30
CA ARG A 173 44.05 -15.64 3.21
C ARG A 173 45.09 -16.23 2.28
N ILE A 174 45.28 -15.61 1.10
CA ILE A 174 46.38 -15.92 0.19
C ILE A 174 47.67 -15.87 1.00
N ARG A 175 48.20 -17.03 1.41
CA ARG A 175 49.56 -17.12 1.90
C ARG A 175 50.44 -17.01 0.66
N ILE A 176 50.88 -15.79 0.34
CA ILE A 176 52.03 -15.61 -0.55
C ILE A 176 53.24 -16.16 0.23
N LYS A 177 53.43 -17.48 0.18
CA LYS A 177 54.74 -18.06 0.48
C LYS A 177 55.55 -17.92 -0.80
N ALA A 178 56.71 -17.30 -0.69
CA ALA A 178 57.71 -17.36 -1.75
C ALA A 178 57.94 -18.82 -2.12
N LEU A 179 58.06 -19.11 -3.43
CA LEU A 179 58.43 -20.43 -3.90
C LEU A 179 59.71 -20.87 -3.16
N PRO A 180 59.73 -22.03 -2.51
CA PRO A 180 60.94 -22.50 -1.85
C PRO A 180 61.99 -22.75 -2.93
N ALA A 181 63.13 -22.06 -2.80
CA ALA A 181 64.30 -22.32 -3.61
C ALA A 181 64.67 -23.80 -3.48
N VAL A 182 64.76 -24.47 -4.63
CA VAL A 182 65.23 -25.84 -4.74
C VAL A 182 66.66 -25.89 -4.19
N HIS A 183 66.83 -26.57 -3.07
CA HIS A 183 68.13 -27.12 -2.69
C HIS A 183 67.94 -28.61 -2.41
N MET A 184 68.40 -29.42 -3.37
CA MET A 184 68.56 -30.85 -3.21
C MET A 184 69.60 -31.11 -2.13
N SER A 185 69.25 -31.89 -1.10
CA SER A 185 70.21 -32.77 -0.43
C SER A 185 69.55 -33.99 0.21
N ALA A 186 70.12 -35.14 -0.19
CA ALA A 186 70.11 -36.50 0.31
C ALA A 186 69.16 -36.98 1.45
N ARG A 187 68.34 -37.97 1.07
CA ARG A 187 67.99 -39.22 1.77
C ARG A 187 68.59 -39.45 3.18
N ARG A 188 67.72 -39.71 4.16
CA ARG A 188 67.90 -40.79 5.15
C ARG A 188 66.57 -41.46 5.49
N VAL A 189 66.55 -42.76 5.28
CA VAL A 189 65.54 -43.73 5.68
C VAL A 189 65.83 -44.10 7.13
N LEU A 190 64.82 -44.06 8.01
CA LEU A 190 64.75 -44.86 9.23
C LEU A 190 63.29 -45.23 9.54
N THR A 191 63.16 -46.44 10.06
CA THR A 191 61.99 -47.31 10.24
C THR A 191 61.44 -47.32 11.66
N HIS A 192 60.20 -47.80 11.82
CA HIS A 192 59.49 -48.24 13.05
C HIS A 192 59.10 -47.11 14.05
N GLU A 193 57.94 -47.12 14.72
CA GLU A 193 57.09 -48.21 15.19
C GLU A 193 55.68 -47.69 15.59
N ASN A 194 54.74 -48.63 15.76
CA ASN A 194 53.32 -48.45 16.07
C ASN A 194 53.03 -47.73 17.40
N SER A 195 51.97 -46.92 17.41
CA SER A 195 51.11 -46.75 18.59
C SER A 195 49.68 -46.44 18.14
N ASP A 196 48.76 -47.33 18.51
CA ASP A 196 47.32 -47.22 18.35
C ASP A 196 46.75 -45.92 18.94
N SER A 197 45.91 -45.23 18.16
CA SER A 197 44.70 -44.60 18.69
C SER A 197 43.67 -44.39 17.59
N SER A 198 42.55 -45.07 17.76
CA SER A 198 41.33 -44.92 16.98
C SER A 198 40.66 -43.58 17.28
N GLU A 199 40.57 -42.68 16.30
CA GLU A 199 39.57 -41.61 16.30
C GLU A 199 38.60 -41.84 15.14
N GLY A 200 37.44 -42.39 15.50
CA GLY A 200 36.33 -42.63 14.61
C GLY A 200 35.58 -41.35 14.27
N ASP A 201 35.15 -41.29 13.01
CA ASP A 201 34.05 -40.50 12.46
C ASP A 201 33.03 -40.00 13.51
N ALA A 202 33.18 -38.74 13.92
CA ALA A 202 32.14 -38.02 14.63
C ALA A 202 31.08 -37.53 13.64
N ARG A 203 30.26 -38.48 13.16
CA ARG A 203 28.92 -38.20 12.61
C ARG A 203 28.12 -37.44 13.67
N LEU A 204 27.82 -36.17 13.40
CA LEU A 204 26.91 -35.34 14.20
C LEU A 204 25.48 -35.90 14.14
N GLN A 205 25.20 -36.91 14.95
CA GLN A 205 23.84 -37.28 15.35
C GLN A 205 23.43 -36.38 16.50
N PHE A 206 22.68 -35.32 16.18
CA PHE A 206 22.01 -34.49 17.18
C PHE A 206 20.89 -35.33 17.81
N THR A 207 21.13 -35.81 19.03
CA THR A 207 20.21 -36.64 19.80
C THR A 207 18.92 -35.87 20.13
N ARG A 208 17.81 -36.38 19.60
CA ARG A 208 16.45 -36.05 20.05
C ARG A 208 16.20 -36.72 21.39
N SER A 209 16.06 -35.95 22.46
CA SER A 209 15.02 -36.13 23.51
C SER A 209 15.31 -35.25 24.73
N LEU A 210 14.93 -33.98 24.66
CA LEU A 210 14.60 -33.20 25.87
C LEU A 210 13.21 -32.60 25.62
N SER A 211 12.34 -32.74 26.61
CA SER A 211 10.89 -32.62 26.46
C SER A 211 10.47 -31.29 25.81
N LEU A 212 9.60 -31.40 24.82
CA LEU A 212 9.10 -30.33 23.96
C LEU A 212 8.43 -29.17 24.73
N ASN A 213 8.09 -29.39 26.01
CA ASN A 213 7.34 -28.46 26.85
C ASN A 213 8.22 -27.62 27.81
N SER A 214 9.53 -27.91 27.95
CA SER A 214 10.38 -27.17 28.90
C SER A 214 11.17 -26.01 28.28
N LEU A 215 11.12 -25.84 26.96
CA LEU A 215 11.94 -24.86 26.21
C LEU A 215 11.15 -23.69 25.63
N ILE A 216 9.82 -23.76 25.67
CA ILE A 216 8.95 -22.63 25.33
C ILE A 216 8.70 -21.91 26.65
N ASP A 217 9.60 -21.00 27.01
CA ASP A 217 9.36 -20.09 28.13
C ASP A 217 8.10 -19.27 27.78
N PRO A 218 6.98 -19.45 28.51
CA PRO A 218 5.77 -18.69 28.27
C PRO A 218 6.01 -17.18 28.39
N LEU A 219 7.10 -16.72 29.03
CA LEU A 219 7.47 -15.31 29.10
C LEU A 219 7.90 -14.73 27.75
N PHE A 220 8.38 -15.54 26.78
CA PHE A 220 8.63 -15.05 25.41
C PHE A 220 7.33 -14.74 24.67
N THR A 221 6.26 -15.49 24.93
CA THR A 221 4.91 -15.26 24.41
C THR A 221 4.03 -14.38 25.31
N ALA A 222 4.36 -14.21 26.60
CA ALA A 222 3.53 -13.48 27.57
C ALA A 222 3.97 -12.02 27.76
N VAL A 223 5.24 -11.67 27.55
CA VAL A 223 5.69 -10.26 27.44
C VAL A 223 5.08 -9.57 26.21
N THR A 224 4.50 -10.39 25.34
CA THR A 224 4.11 -10.01 24.01
C THR A 224 2.84 -10.77 23.69
N LYS A 225 1.67 -10.28 24.15
CA LYS A 225 0.30 -10.69 23.70
C LYS A 225 0.38 -11.32 22.31
N ASP A 226 -0.17 -12.52 22.07
CA ASP A 226 -0.03 -13.27 20.80
C ASP A 226 0.07 -12.29 19.62
N PRO A 227 1.12 -12.29 18.78
CA PRO A 227 1.28 -11.25 17.76
C PRO A 227 0.06 -11.11 16.85
N ASP A 228 -0.78 -12.14 16.67
CA ASP A 228 -2.06 -12.01 15.99
C ASP A 228 -3.15 -11.44 16.90
N GLN A 229 -3.19 -11.76 18.19
CA GLN A 229 -4.05 -11.13 19.19
C GLN A 229 -3.62 -9.71 19.57
N ARG A 230 -2.34 -9.34 19.46
CA ARG A 230 -1.78 -8.00 19.61
C ARG A 230 -1.78 -7.29 18.29
N ARG A 231 -1.79 -7.96 17.13
CA ARG A 231 -2.17 -7.37 15.84
C ARG A 231 -3.67 -7.21 15.75
N LYS A 232 -4.48 -8.03 16.42
CA LYS A 232 -5.94 -7.92 16.53
C LYS A 232 -6.31 -6.89 17.57
N GLU A 233 -5.59 -6.78 18.67
CA GLU A 233 -5.75 -5.75 19.68
C GLU A 233 -4.95 -4.50 19.39
N GLN A 234 -3.91 -4.51 18.55
CA GLN A 234 -3.38 -3.33 17.88
C GLN A 234 -4.17 -3.07 16.62
N TRP A 235 -4.92 -3.99 16.02
CA TRP A 235 -5.90 -3.65 14.98
C TRP A 235 -7.13 -3.09 15.63
N GLU A 236 -7.51 -3.55 16.82
CA GLU A 236 -8.64 -3.09 17.59
C GLU A 236 -8.22 -1.88 18.41
N ARG A 237 -6.98 -1.75 18.91
CA ARG A 237 -6.40 -0.51 19.47
C ARG A 237 -5.84 0.42 18.43
N VAL A 238 -5.49 0.02 17.21
CA VAL A 238 -5.28 0.96 16.09
C VAL A 238 -6.64 1.24 15.46
N ALA A 239 -7.67 0.39 15.52
CA ALA A 239 -9.04 0.77 15.16
C ALA A 239 -9.73 1.58 16.27
N GLN A 240 -9.35 1.40 17.54
CA GLN A 240 -9.82 2.12 18.73
C GLN A 240 -8.92 3.32 19.09
N ALA A 241 -7.65 3.36 18.68
CA ALA A 241 -6.78 4.56 18.72
C ALA A 241 -6.79 5.29 17.37
N GLN A 242 -7.18 4.67 16.25
CA GLN A 242 -7.85 5.35 15.13
C GLN A 242 -9.30 5.70 15.51
N ALA A 243 -9.84 5.16 16.61
CA ALA A 243 -11.01 5.71 17.30
C ALA A 243 -10.65 6.82 18.31
N GLY A 244 -9.42 6.88 18.82
CA GLY A 244 -8.89 8.06 19.52
C GLY A 244 -8.55 9.18 18.51
N TRP A 245 -8.03 8.79 17.35
CA TRP A 245 -7.94 9.57 16.12
C TRP A 245 -9.29 9.66 15.39
N LYS A 246 -10.39 9.12 15.95
CA LYS A 246 -11.73 9.51 15.49
C LYS A 246 -12.02 10.92 15.92
N TRP A 247 -11.28 11.63 16.78
CA TRP A 247 -11.55 13.06 16.95
C TRP A 247 -11.21 13.85 15.67
N ALA A 248 -10.13 13.49 14.97
CA ALA A 248 -9.77 14.05 13.67
C ALA A 248 -10.54 13.42 12.49
N LYS A 249 -10.94 12.13 12.61
CA LYS A 249 -11.81 11.44 11.62
C LYS A 249 -13.30 11.83 11.76
N TRP A 250 -13.75 12.20 12.95
CA TRP A 250 -15.04 12.83 13.25
C TRP A 250 -15.08 14.26 12.74
N LEU A 251 -13.91 14.92 12.64
CA LEU A 251 -13.72 16.19 11.92
C LEU A 251 -13.36 16.03 10.43
N GLY A 252 -13.34 14.81 9.87
CA GLY A 252 -13.18 14.59 8.43
C GLY A 252 -11.80 14.90 7.83
N LEU A 253 -10.69 14.83 8.59
CA LEU A 253 -9.35 15.23 8.14
C LEU A 253 -8.41 14.05 7.77
N GLY A 254 -8.90 12.99 7.12
CA GLY A 254 -8.08 11.86 6.67
C GLY A 254 -7.24 12.16 5.42
N ASN A 255 -5.92 11.93 5.47
CA ASN A 255 -4.96 12.00 4.35
C ASN A 255 -4.80 13.34 3.59
N ILE A 256 -5.00 14.48 4.26
CA ILE A 256 -4.65 15.79 3.66
C ILE A 256 -3.12 15.99 3.59
N GLY A 257 -2.32 15.21 4.31
CA GLY A 257 -0.89 15.46 4.57
C GLY A 257 0.16 14.68 3.76
N GLY A 258 -0.18 14.07 2.61
CA GLY A 258 0.85 13.59 1.68
C GLY A 258 1.49 14.77 0.92
N PRO A 259 2.80 14.73 0.59
CA PRO A 259 3.38 15.76 -0.28
C PRO A 259 2.60 15.80 -1.60
N PRO A 260 2.36 16.99 -2.17
CA PRO A 260 1.67 17.11 -3.45
C PRO A 260 2.43 16.32 -4.51
N LEU A 261 1.69 15.55 -5.32
CA LEU A 261 2.26 14.85 -6.47
C LEU A 261 2.81 15.89 -7.44
N THR A 262 3.96 15.58 -8.04
CA THR A 262 4.49 16.40 -9.11
C THR A 262 3.58 16.34 -10.34
N ALA A 263 3.73 17.35 -11.19
CA ALA A 263 3.08 17.44 -12.50
C ALA A 263 3.08 16.12 -13.29
N ALA A 264 4.26 15.47 -13.38
CA ALA A 264 4.44 14.24 -14.14
C ALA A 264 3.81 13.02 -13.43
N GLU A 265 3.83 12.99 -12.09
CA GLU A 265 3.21 11.92 -11.32
C GLU A 265 1.68 11.95 -11.41
N GLU A 266 1.05 13.14 -11.41
CA GLU A 266 -0.40 13.25 -11.62
C GLU A 266 -0.81 12.83 -13.03
N ASP A 267 -0.06 13.24 -14.05
CA ASP A 267 -0.36 12.86 -15.45
C ASP A 267 -0.18 11.33 -15.65
N SER A 268 0.85 10.75 -15.04
CA SER A 268 1.07 9.29 -15.02
C SER A 268 -0.01 8.56 -14.23
N LEU A 269 -0.44 9.09 -13.08
CA LEU A 269 -1.55 8.55 -12.29
C LEU A 269 -2.84 8.52 -13.13
N HIS A 270 -3.20 9.66 -13.73
CA HIS A 270 -4.37 9.77 -14.59
C HIS A 270 -4.32 8.77 -15.76
N ALA A 271 -3.20 8.72 -16.49
CA ALA A 271 -3.03 7.81 -17.63
C ALA A 271 -3.21 6.33 -17.24
N ARG A 272 -2.71 5.92 -16.07
CA ARG A 272 -2.89 4.55 -15.54
C ARG A 272 -4.34 4.23 -15.25
N TYR A 273 -5.07 5.14 -14.59
CA TYR A 273 -6.48 4.94 -14.30
C TYR A 273 -7.32 4.91 -15.57
N LEU A 274 -7.00 5.73 -16.56
CA LEU A 274 -7.66 5.72 -17.87
C LEU A 274 -7.42 4.40 -18.61
N ALA A 275 -6.18 3.91 -18.65
CA ALA A 275 -5.85 2.62 -19.26
C ALA A 275 -6.62 1.47 -18.59
N ARG A 276 -6.70 1.47 -17.26
CA ARG A 276 -7.47 0.48 -16.49
C ARG A 276 -8.97 0.60 -16.75
N ALA A 277 -9.51 1.82 -16.86
CA ALA A 277 -10.93 2.05 -17.16
C ALA A 277 -11.33 1.60 -18.57
N ASN A 278 -10.38 1.59 -19.50
CA ASN A 278 -10.57 1.05 -20.85
C ASN A 278 -10.50 -0.48 -20.89
N ALA A 279 -9.79 -1.11 -19.96
CA ALA A 279 -9.66 -2.57 -19.87
C ALA A 279 -10.82 -3.25 -19.11
N VAL A 280 -11.47 -2.55 -18.19
CA VAL A 280 -12.52 -3.11 -17.32
C VAL A 280 -13.91 -2.88 -17.92
N ASN A 281 -14.80 -3.86 -17.82
CA ASN A 281 -16.21 -3.70 -18.14
C ASN A 281 -16.92 -2.88 -17.03
N LEU A 282 -17.55 -1.77 -17.42
CA LEU A 282 -18.20 -0.81 -16.53
C LEU A 282 -19.69 -0.64 -16.84
N SER A 283 -20.31 -1.58 -17.57
CA SER A 283 -21.73 -1.51 -17.96
C SER A 283 -22.66 -1.41 -16.75
N GLU A 284 -22.42 -2.23 -15.71
CA GLU A 284 -23.21 -2.27 -14.47
C GLU A 284 -23.32 -0.89 -13.79
N ILE A 285 -22.22 -0.13 -13.74
CA ILE A 285 -22.19 1.21 -13.13
C ILE A 285 -22.78 2.25 -14.06
N THR A 286 -22.59 2.08 -15.37
CA THR A 286 -23.15 2.99 -16.39
C THR A 286 -24.69 2.95 -16.35
N GLU A 287 -25.28 1.77 -16.12
CA GLU A 287 -26.73 1.59 -15.98
C GLU A 287 -27.32 2.31 -14.77
N MET A 288 -26.51 2.58 -13.72
CA MET A 288 -26.94 3.35 -12.55
C MET A 288 -27.18 4.83 -12.87
N LYS A 289 -26.72 5.33 -14.03
CA LYS A 289 -26.90 6.72 -14.48
C LYS A 289 -26.53 7.76 -13.41
N ILE A 290 -25.45 7.50 -12.68
CA ILE A 290 -24.91 8.43 -11.66
C ILE A 290 -24.29 9.64 -12.35
N LEU A 291 -23.66 9.42 -13.51
CA LEU A 291 -23.00 10.43 -14.31
C LEU A 291 -23.51 10.31 -15.74
N TYR A 292 -23.73 11.43 -16.41
CA TYR A 292 -23.97 11.42 -17.85
C TYR A 292 -23.50 12.73 -18.48
N ARG A 293 -23.22 12.68 -19.78
CA ARG A 293 -22.88 13.88 -20.56
C ARG A 293 -24.18 14.55 -20.99
N GLY A 294 -24.35 15.79 -20.56
CA GLY A 294 -25.34 16.67 -21.16
C GLY A 294 -24.87 17.16 -22.53
N GLY A 295 -25.55 18.16 -23.04
CA GLY A 295 -25.11 18.89 -24.21
C GLY A 295 -24.15 20.02 -23.84
N VAL A 296 -24.50 21.25 -24.17
CA VAL A 296 -23.68 22.43 -23.89
C VAL A 296 -24.36 23.45 -22.98
N ASP A 297 -23.58 24.27 -22.29
CA ASP A 297 -24.08 25.43 -21.56
C ASP A 297 -24.34 26.63 -22.50
N ASP A 298 -24.81 27.73 -21.93
CA ASP A 298 -25.08 28.99 -22.64
C ASP A 298 -23.88 29.58 -23.40
N GLU A 299 -22.65 29.25 -22.98
CA GLU A 299 -21.39 29.63 -23.62
C GLU A 299 -20.83 28.54 -24.56
N GLY A 300 -21.56 27.44 -24.77
CA GLY A 300 -21.17 26.37 -25.68
C GLY A 300 -20.15 25.37 -25.08
N ARG A 301 -19.92 25.38 -23.77
CA ARG A 301 -19.03 24.43 -23.09
C ARG A 301 -19.76 23.12 -22.82
N PRO A 302 -19.11 21.95 -22.96
CA PRO A 302 -19.73 20.67 -22.65
C PRO A 302 -20.16 20.61 -21.17
N VAL A 303 -21.34 20.04 -20.94
CA VAL A 303 -21.92 19.89 -19.61
C VAL A 303 -21.83 18.44 -19.17
N LEU A 304 -21.34 18.22 -17.96
CA LEU A 304 -21.33 16.93 -17.31
C LEU A 304 -22.27 16.95 -16.10
N VAL A 305 -23.16 15.96 -16.00
CA VAL A 305 -24.21 15.94 -14.98
C VAL A 305 -24.00 14.77 -14.02
N VAL A 306 -24.01 15.07 -12.73
CA VAL A 306 -23.91 14.12 -11.62
C VAL A 306 -25.25 14.08 -10.88
N VAL A 307 -25.83 12.89 -10.76
CA VAL A 307 -27.12 12.67 -10.08
C VAL A 307 -26.87 12.07 -8.69
N GLY A 308 -27.01 12.89 -7.66
CA GLY A 308 -26.70 12.51 -6.27
C GLY A 308 -27.59 11.38 -5.72
N ALA A 309 -28.88 11.36 -6.06
CA ALA A 309 -29.80 10.32 -5.56
C ALA A 309 -29.48 8.90 -6.05
N HIS A 310 -28.84 8.78 -7.21
CA HIS A 310 -28.41 7.48 -7.74
C HIS A 310 -27.16 6.94 -7.05
N PHE A 311 -26.54 7.72 -6.17
CA PHE A 311 -25.32 7.35 -5.46
C PHE A 311 -25.65 6.42 -4.26
N LEU A 312 -25.85 5.13 -4.53
CA LEU A 312 -26.10 4.09 -3.52
C LEU A 312 -24.79 3.41 -3.08
N LEU A 313 -24.05 4.03 -2.18
CA LEU A 313 -22.75 3.54 -1.66
C LEU A 313 -22.75 2.08 -1.18
N ARG A 314 -23.90 1.53 -0.77
CA ARG A 314 -24.00 0.14 -0.29
C ARG A 314 -23.88 -0.92 -1.40
N CYS A 315 -24.02 -0.54 -2.66
CA CYS A 315 -23.96 -1.45 -3.81
C CYS A 315 -22.87 -1.08 -4.84
N LEU A 316 -22.12 -0.01 -4.59
CA LEU A 316 -21.11 0.51 -5.51
C LEU A 316 -19.72 0.05 -5.11
N ASP A 317 -19.09 -0.72 -5.99
CA ASP A 317 -17.65 -0.91 -5.99
C ASP A 317 -16.99 0.46 -6.27
N LEU A 318 -16.43 1.07 -5.22
CA LEU A 318 -15.80 2.38 -5.27
C LEU A 318 -14.66 2.44 -6.28
N GLU A 319 -13.96 1.33 -6.50
CA GLU A 319 -12.84 1.29 -7.45
C GLU A 319 -13.34 1.34 -8.89
N LYS A 320 -14.33 0.50 -9.22
CA LYS A 320 -15.00 0.56 -10.53
C LYS A 320 -15.69 1.91 -10.75
N PHE A 321 -16.25 2.52 -9.70
CA PHE A 321 -16.85 3.86 -9.79
C PHE A 321 -15.80 4.92 -10.15
N VAL A 322 -14.63 4.91 -9.51
CA VAL A 322 -13.54 5.83 -9.87
C VAL A 322 -13.10 5.63 -11.32
N LEU A 323 -12.98 4.39 -11.79
CA LEU A 323 -12.65 4.09 -13.19
C LEU A 323 -13.73 4.62 -14.15
N TYR A 324 -15.01 4.45 -13.81
CA TYR A 324 -16.14 4.98 -14.56
C TYR A 324 -16.10 6.51 -14.64
N VAL A 325 -15.85 7.19 -13.51
CA VAL A 325 -15.70 8.65 -13.47
C VAL A 325 -14.55 9.10 -14.38
N VAL A 326 -13.38 8.46 -14.30
CA VAL A 326 -12.23 8.79 -15.18
C VAL A 326 -12.60 8.62 -16.66
N LYS A 327 -13.26 7.52 -17.02
CA LYS A 327 -13.68 7.22 -18.40
C LYS A 327 -14.66 8.25 -18.96
N GLU A 328 -15.62 8.68 -18.15
CA GLU A 328 -16.63 9.65 -18.56
C GLU A 328 -16.12 11.09 -18.59
N PHE A 329 -15.21 11.43 -17.68
CA PHE A 329 -14.61 12.75 -17.63
C PHE A 329 -13.60 12.95 -18.76
N GLU A 330 -12.81 11.93 -19.14
CA GLU A 330 -11.69 12.05 -20.09
C GLU A 330 -11.99 12.87 -21.37
N PRO A 331 -13.07 12.61 -22.13
CA PRO A 331 -13.35 13.37 -23.34
C PRO A 331 -13.80 14.82 -23.07
N VAL A 332 -14.32 15.09 -21.87
CA VAL A 332 -14.85 16.40 -21.46
C VAL A 332 -13.74 17.29 -20.89
N ILE A 333 -12.85 16.73 -20.06
CA ILE A 333 -11.79 17.49 -19.36
C ILE A 333 -10.70 18.04 -20.28
N GLN A 334 -10.69 17.70 -21.58
CA GLN A 334 -9.73 18.26 -22.54
C GLN A 334 -10.01 19.72 -22.89
N ARG A 335 -11.22 20.23 -22.62
CA ARG A 335 -11.65 21.60 -22.92
C ARG A 335 -12.37 22.20 -21.71
N PRO A 336 -12.52 23.54 -21.65
CA PRO A 336 -13.32 24.17 -20.61
C PRO A 336 -14.73 23.57 -20.55
N TYR A 337 -15.18 23.15 -19.37
CA TYR A 337 -16.44 22.42 -19.20
C TYR A 337 -17.16 22.83 -17.91
N THR A 338 -18.45 22.51 -17.87
CA THR A 338 -19.34 22.83 -16.75
C THR A 338 -19.83 21.55 -16.08
N LEU A 339 -19.88 21.54 -14.75
CA LEU A 339 -20.43 20.42 -13.97
C LEU A 339 -21.78 20.82 -13.37
N VAL A 340 -22.79 19.97 -13.51
CA VAL A 340 -24.10 20.14 -12.87
C VAL A 340 -24.32 18.99 -11.88
N TYR A 341 -24.60 19.29 -10.62
CA TYR A 341 -24.88 18.30 -9.59
C TYR A 341 -26.34 18.42 -9.11
N PHE A 342 -27.12 17.36 -9.30
CA PHE A 342 -28.48 17.26 -8.78
C PHE A 342 -28.48 16.63 -7.39
N HIS A 343 -28.80 17.41 -6.37
CA HIS A 343 -28.88 16.92 -4.99
C HIS A 343 -30.29 16.44 -4.59
N SER A 344 -31.31 16.62 -5.44
CA SER A 344 -32.70 16.26 -5.15
C SER A 344 -32.81 14.84 -4.61
N ALA A 345 -33.54 14.65 -3.51
CA ALA A 345 -33.79 13.34 -2.90
C ALA A 345 -32.51 12.53 -2.54
N ALA A 346 -31.32 13.14 -2.54
CA ALA A 346 -30.12 12.46 -2.09
C ALA A 346 -30.14 12.31 -0.56
N ALA A 347 -30.04 11.07 -0.08
CA ALA A 347 -29.94 10.81 1.36
C ALA A 347 -28.64 11.42 1.91
N ILE A 348 -28.74 12.17 3.02
CA ILE A 348 -27.58 12.75 3.75
C ILE A 348 -26.63 11.67 4.29
N GLN A 349 -27.00 10.38 4.18
CA GLN A 349 -26.48 9.33 5.04
C GLN A 349 -24.98 9.03 4.93
N MET A 350 -24.29 9.27 3.80
CA MET A 350 -22.84 9.12 3.73
C MET A 350 -22.26 9.95 2.57
N GLN A 351 -21.68 11.11 2.88
CA GLN A 351 -20.89 11.87 1.90
C GLN A 351 -19.50 11.22 1.76
N PRO A 352 -18.89 11.24 0.56
CA PRO A 352 -17.51 10.80 0.40
C PRO A 352 -16.58 11.66 1.28
N ASP A 353 -15.66 11.00 2.00
CA ASP A 353 -14.68 11.65 2.90
C ASP A 353 -13.79 12.64 2.13
N LEU A 354 -13.33 13.72 2.78
CA LEU A 354 -12.51 14.77 2.15
C LEU A 354 -11.22 14.20 1.55
N GLY A 355 -10.62 13.20 2.21
CA GLY A 355 -9.45 12.49 1.70
C GLY A 355 -9.72 11.69 0.44
N TRP A 356 -10.90 11.07 0.34
CA TRP A 356 -11.34 10.37 -0.86
C TRP A 356 -11.54 11.37 -2.01
N MET A 357 -12.17 12.51 -1.74
CA MET A 357 -12.37 13.56 -2.75
C MET A 357 -11.03 14.12 -3.24
N LYS A 358 -10.08 14.37 -2.34
CA LYS A 358 -8.73 14.77 -2.70
C LYS A 358 -8.06 13.75 -3.61
N ARG A 359 -8.17 12.46 -3.29
CA ARG A 359 -7.62 11.39 -4.13
C ARG A 359 -8.29 11.33 -5.50
N LEU A 360 -9.62 11.45 -5.57
CA LEU A 360 -10.34 11.48 -6.85
C LEU A 360 -9.87 12.64 -7.73
N GLN A 361 -9.74 13.84 -7.17
CA GLN A 361 -9.24 15.00 -7.92
C GLN A 361 -7.81 14.83 -8.41
N GLN A 362 -6.94 14.20 -7.60
CA GLN A 362 -5.58 13.84 -8.05
C GLN A 362 -5.61 12.82 -9.19
N ILE A 363 -6.53 11.85 -9.16
CA ILE A 363 -6.69 10.85 -10.22
C ILE A 363 -7.21 11.50 -11.50
N LEU A 364 -8.18 12.41 -11.41
CA LEU A 364 -8.67 13.21 -12.55
C LEU A 364 -7.62 14.17 -13.12
N GLY A 365 -6.56 14.43 -12.35
CA GLY A 365 -5.37 15.15 -12.78
C GLY A 365 -5.57 16.65 -12.94
N ARG A 366 -4.55 17.32 -13.49
CA ARG A 366 -4.51 18.79 -13.59
C ARG A 366 -5.48 19.36 -14.61
N LYS A 367 -5.79 18.60 -15.66
CA LYS A 367 -6.73 19.00 -16.72
C LYS A 367 -8.11 19.30 -16.13
N HIS A 368 -8.60 18.41 -15.26
CA HIS A 368 -9.84 18.60 -14.52
C HIS A 368 -9.87 19.95 -13.77
N ARG A 369 -8.80 20.28 -13.04
CA ARG A 369 -8.73 21.50 -12.24
C ARG A 369 -8.68 22.78 -13.08
N LYS A 370 -7.89 22.77 -14.15
CA LYS A 370 -7.70 23.93 -15.02
C LYS A 370 -8.89 24.23 -15.92
N ASN A 371 -9.57 23.19 -16.38
CA ASN A 371 -10.62 23.31 -17.39
C ASN A 371 -12.03 23.33 -16.77
N LEU A 372 -12.19 23.11 -15.47
CA LEU A 372 -13.48 23.26 -14.83
C LEU A 372 -13.85 24.74 -14.73
N HIS A 373 -14.92 25.14 -15.42
CA HIS A 373 -15.42 26.51 -15.41
C HIS A 373 -16.25 26.81 -14.16
N ALA A 374 -17.32 26.03 -13.95
CA ALA A 374 -18.25 26.19 -12.84
C ALA A 374 -18.90 24.87 -12.43
N ILE A 375 -19.32 24.79 -11.17
CA ILE A 375 -20.13 23.70 -10.61
C ILE A 375 -21.50 24.28 -10.22
N TYR A 376 -22.56 23.91 -10.93
CA TYR A 376 -23.94 24.26 -10.59
C TYR A 376 -24.54 23.18 -9.69
N VAL A 377 -24.91 23.54 -8.47
CA VAL A 377 -25.51 22.62 -7.49
C VAL A 377 -27.00 22.92 -7.36
N LEU A 378 -27.84 22.01 -7.85
CA LEU A 378 -29.29 22.11 -7.78
C LEU A 378 -29.83 21.52 -6.46
N HIS A 379 -30.75 22.25 -5.82
CA HIS A 379 -31.38 21.93 -4.53
C HIS A 379 -30.36 21.73 -3.39
N PRO A 380 -29.46 22.69 -3.14
CA PRO A 380 -28.43 22.54 -2.12
C PRO A 380 -29.03 22.55 -0.71
N THR A 381 -28.73 21.51 0.06
CA THR A 381 -29.03 21.47 1.50
C THR A 381 -27.98 22.24 2.31
N LEU A 382 -28.32 22.66 3.53
CA LEU A 382 -27.35 23.28 4.45
C LEU A 382 -26.14 22.37 4.71
N GLY A 383 -26.37 21.06 4.84
CA GLY A 383 -25.30 20.07 4.99
C GLY A 383 -24.37 20.02 3.77
N LEU A 384 -24.91 20.00 2.55
CA LEU A 384 -24.10 20.03 1.33
C LEU A 384 -23.28 21.32 1.21
N LYS A 385 -23.88 22.48 1.52
CA LYS A 385 -23.16 23.77 1.53
C LYS A 385 -21.97 23.75 2.51
N ALA A 386 -22.14 23.15 3.69
CA ALA A 386 -21.07 22.98 4.67
C ALA A 386 -19.95 22.05 4.18
N VAL A 387 -20.29 20.94 3.51
CA VAL A 387 -19.30 20.02 2.94
C VAL A 387 -18.51 20.68 1.80
N ILE A 388 -19.18 21.39 0.89
CA ILE A 388 -18.52 22.12 -0.20
C ILE A 388 -17.58 23.20 0.37
N PHE A 389 -17.99 23.88 1.44
CA PHE A 389 -17.12 24.82 2.15
C PHE A 389 -15.86 24.13 2.72
N ALA A 390 -16.00 22.94 3.31
CA ALA A 390 -14.85 22.16 3.80
C ALA A 390 -13.94 21.71 2.64
N LEU A 391 -14.49 21.23 1.53
CA LEU A 391 -13.75 20.85 0.33
C LEU A 391 -12.94 22.02 -0.25
N ARG A 392 -13.52 23.23 -0.24
CA ARG A 392 -12.85 24.46 -0.64
C ARG A 392 -11.66 24.82 0.26
N LEU A 393 -11.71 24.48 1.56
CA LEU A 393 -10.63 24.78 2.50
C LEU A 393 -9.51 23.73 2.51
N PHE A 394 -9.85 22.45 2.37
CA PHE A 394 -8.95 21.34 2.70
C PHE A 394 -8.55 20.45 1.52
N VAL A 395 -9.23 20.55 0.36
CA VAL A 395 -8.96 19.70 -0.80
C VAL A 395 -8.27 20.47 -1.92
N ASP A 396 -9.00 21.35 -2.61
CA ASP A 396 -8.45 22.16 -3.71
C ASP A 396 -9.25 23.45 -3.88
N ARG A 397 -8.59 24.60 -3.74
CA ARG A 397 -9.27 25.89 -3.85
C ARG A 397 -9.68 26.24 -5.27
N GLU A 398 -9.00 25.72 -6.30
CA GLU A 398 -9.26 26.06 -7.69
C GLU A 398 -10.57 25.43 -8.17
N VAL A 399 -10.76 24.13 -7.89
CA VAL A 399 -11.95 23.37 -8.29
C VAL A 399 -13.23 23.93 -7.65
N TRP A 400 -13.19 24.18 -6.35
CA TRP A 400 -14.37 24.59 -5.57
C TRP A 400 -14.55 26.11 -5.49
N ARG A 401 -13.80 26.89 -6.31
CA ARG A 401 -13.90 28.35 -6.34
C ARG A 401 -15.24 28.82 -6.90
N ASN A 402 -15.68 28.18 -7.98
CA ASN A 402 -16.80 28.61 -8.82
C ASN A 402 -18.02 27.70 -8.64
N VAL A 403 -18.45 27.50 -7.39
CA VAL A 403 -19.67 26.75 -7.09
C VAL A 403 -20.86 27.71 -7.04
N VAL A 404 -21.88 27.46 -7.87
CA VAL A 404 -23.11 28.24 -7.94
C VAL A 404 -24.26 27.40 -7.40
N TYR A 405 -24.89 27.89 -6.33
CA TYR A 405 -26.04 27.25 -5.71
C TYR A 405 -27.33 27.66 -6.42
N VAL A 406 -28.11 26.68 -6.86
CA VAL A 406 -29.35 26.87 -7.60
C VAL A 406 -30.50 26.24 -6.83
N GLU A 407 -31.47 27.05 -6.41
CA GLU A 407 -32.60 26.57 -5.61
C GLU A 407 -33.77 26.06 -6.44
N ARG A 408 -33.87 26.47 -7.72
CA ARG A 408 -34.97 26.10 -8.62
C ARG A 408 -34.46 25.65 -9.97
N LEU A 409 -35.12 24.67 -10.59
CA LEU A 409 -34.80 24.24 -11.95
C LEU A 409 -34.84 25.38 -12.98
N LEU A 410 -35.81 26.27 -12.86
CA LEU A 410 -35.93 27.46 -13.74
C LEU A 410 -34.71 28.37 -13.69
N GLN A 411 -33.99 28.41 -12.56
CA GLN A 411 -32.76 29.19 -12.44
C GLN A 411 -31.57 28.46 -13.08
N LEU A 412 -31.53 27.13 -13.02
CA LEU A 412 -30.52 26.33 -13.72
C LEU A 412 -30.60 26.55 -15.23
N PHE A 413 -31.83 26.64 -15.76
CA PHE A 413 -32.08 26.85 -17.19
C PHE A 413 -31.58 28.18 -17.75
N LYS A 414 -31.18 29.12 -16.90
CA LYS A 414 -30.50 30.34 -17.34
C LYS A 414 -29.05 30.10 -17.75
N TYR A 415 -28.42 29.06 -17.20
CA TYR A 415 -27.03 28.70 -17.44
C TYR A 415 -26.90 27.52 -18.40
N VAL A 416 -27.79 26.52 -18.28
CA VAL A 416 -27.80 25.34 -19.14
C VAL A 416 -29.20 25.15 -19.70
N PRO A 417 -29.42 25.30 -21.03
CA PRO A 417 -30.75 25.14 -21.62
C PRO A 417 -31.35 23.77 -21.31
N ARG A 418 -32.67 23.73 -21.12
CA ARG A 418 -33.39 22.50 -20.71
C ARG A 418 -33.16 21.35 -21.69
N GLU A 419 -33.10 21.65 -22.98
CA GLU A 419 -32.94 20.68 -24.07
C GLU A 419 -31.58 19.96 -24.01
N GLN A 420 -30.61 20.52 -23.29
CA GLN A 420 -29.27 19.99 -23.14
C GLN A 420 -29.14 19.03 -21.93
N LEU A 421 -30.21 18.85 -21.15
CA LEU A 421 -30.21 18.08 -19.91
C LEU A 421 -31.30 16.99 -19.90
N THR A 422 -30.90 15.77 -19.52
CA THR A 422 -31.83 14.66 -19.26
C THR A 422 -32.14 14.61 -17.76
N ILE A 423 -33.12 15.39 -17.33
CA ILE A 423 -33.46 15.52 -15.90
C ILE A 423 -34.38 14.37 -15.46
N PRO A 424 -34.03 13.60 -14.43
CA PRO A 424 -34.91 12.56 -13.88
C PRO A 424 -36.20 13.11 -13.25
N ASP A 425 -37.30 12.35 -13.33
CA ASP A 425 -38.62 12.80 -12.85
C ASP A 425 -38.65 13.18 -11.37
N PHE A 426 -37.92 12.45 -10.52
CA PHE A 426 -37.85 12.76 -9.09
C PHE A 426 -37.21 14.13 -8.80
N VAL A 427 -36.39 14.66 -9.72
CA VAL A 427 -35.80 16.01 -9.57
C VAL A 427 -36.87 17.07 -9.76
N PHE A 428 -37.78 16.89 -10.74
CA PHE A 428 -38.93 17.76 -10.93
C PHE A 428 -39.91 17.68 -9.77
N GLN A 429 -40.19 16.46 -9.29
CA GLN A 429 -41.06 16.26 -8.14
C GLN A 429 -40.51 16.98 -6.90
N HIS A 430 -39.21 16.85 -6.62
CA HIS A 430 -38.59 17.55 -5.50
C HIS A 430 -38.62 19.07 -5.65
N ASP A 431 -38.41 19.61 -6.86
CA ASP A 431 -38.53 21.06 -7.11
C ASP A 431 -39.97 21.55 -6.82
N LEU A 432 -40.99 20.77 -7.21
CA LEU A 432 -42.39 21.06 -6.89
C LEU A 432 -42.70 20.95 -5.40
N GLU A 433 -42.15 19.96 -4.69
CA GLU A 433 -42.39 19.78 -3.26
C GLU A 433 -41.73 20.88 -2.42
N VAL A 434 -40.48 21.24 -2.74
CA VAL A 434 -39.70 22.24 -2.00
C VAL A 434 -40.08 23.67 -2.39
N ASN A 435 -40.34 23.94 -3.67
CA ASN A 435 -40.57 25.29 -4.19
C ASN A 435 -41.99 25.55 -4.70
N GLY A 436 -42.77 24.52 -5.02
CA GLY A 436 -44.14 24.63 -5.55
C GLY A 436 -45.18 25.10 -4.51
N GLY A 437 -44.85 25.02 -3.21
CA GLY A 437 -45.67 25.58 -2.13
C GLY A 437 -45.71 27.12 -2.08
N LYS A 438 -44.93 27.82 -2.91
CA LYS A 438 -44.91 29.30 -2.96
C LYS A 438 -45.47 29.91 -4.25
N SER A 439 -46.04 29.14 -5.16
CA SER A 439 -46.81 29.71 -6.29
C SER A 439 -47.60 28.66 -7.06
N ILE A 440 -48.93 28.69 -6.84
CA ILE A 440 -50.02 28.42 -7.79
C ILE A 440 -49.92 27.10 -8.57
N VAL A 441 -50.75 26.13 -8.17
CA VAL A 441 -51.08 24.96 -9.00
C VAL A 441 -52.04 25.41 -10.10
N THR A 442 -51.59 25.39 -11.36
CA THR A 442 -52.46 25.42 -12.53
C THR A 442 -52.77 24.00 -12.99
N ASP A 443 -54.03 23.61 -12.92
CA ASP A 443 -54.56 22.39 -13.56
C ASP A 443 -54.50 22.56 -15.10
N PRO A 444 -53.86 21.64 -15.85
CA PRO A 444 -53.69 21.75 -17.28
C PRO A 444 -54.97 21.62 -18.12
N ARG A 445 -56.16 21.42 -17.53
CA ARG A 445 -57.41 21.26 -18.30
C ARG A 445 -58.48 22.34 -18.18
N THR A 446 -58.45 23.25 -17.20
CA THR A 446 -59.64 24.13 -16.98
C THR A 446 -59.39 25.62 -16.71
N ARG A 447 -58.16 26.12 -16.57
CA ARG A 447 -57.86 27.58 -16.41
C ARG A 447 -58.83 28.35 -15.47
N TYR A 448 -59.28 27.74 -14.36
CA TYR A 448 -60.01 28.46 -13.31
C TYR A 448 -59.20 28.49 -12.02
N ILE A 449 -59.01 29.70 -11.49
CA ILE A 449 -58.32 29.97 -10.21
C ILE A 449 -59.37 29.90 -9.10
N THR A 450 -59.24 28.98 -8.16
CA THR A 450 -60.06 28.97 -6.94
C THR A 450 -59.18 29.00 -5.69
N ASN A 451 -59.32 30.07 -4.90
CA ASN A 451 -58.81 30.14 -3.53
C ASN A 451 -59.80 29.45 -2.60
N ARG A 452 -59.36 28.47 -1.82
CA ARG A 452 -60.09 28.04 -0.62
C ARG A 452 -59.23 28.31 0.62
N PRO A 453 -59.75 29.04 1.63
CA PRO A 453 -59.10 29.08 2.93
C PRO A 453 -59.36 27.76 3.68
N PHE A 454 -58.33 27.32 4.41
CA PHE A 454 -58.37 26.19 5.33
C PHE A 454 -59.34 26.53 6.48
N VAL A 455 -60.46 25.83 6.57
CA VAL A 455 -61.29 25.82 7.79
C VAL A 455 -60.87 24.59 8.57
N GLY A 456 -60.21 24.81 9.70
CA GLY A 456 -60.02 23.78 10.72
C GLY A 456 -61.38 23.43 11.33
N ALA A 457 -61.66 22.14 11.42
CA ALA A 457 -62.71 21.63 12.28
C ALA A 457 -62.04 20.93 13.48
N SER A 458 -62.41 21.48 14.64
CA SER A 458 -62.21 21.08 16.02
C SER A 458 -62.30 19.60 16.35
#